data_AF-A0A397TBA6-F1
#
_entry.id   AF-A0A397TBA6-F1
#
_cell.length_a   1.000
_cell.length_b   1.000
_cell.length_c   1.000
_cell.angle_alpha   90.00
_cell.angle_beta   90.00
_cell.angle_gamma   90.00
#
_symmetry.space_group_name_H-M   'P 1'
#
loop_
_entity.id
_entity.type
_entity.pdbx_description
1 polymer ?
#
loop_
_entity_poly.entity_id
_entity_poly.type
_entity_poly.pdbx_seq_one_letter_code
_entity_poly.pdbx_strand_id
1 'polypeptide(L)' 'VHPNQRRLLTVRECARAQGFPDKFIFYSDRDDTKDMHRQIGNAVPPLLAYALGRLLVDSVFKKHMENKKSKGKGKLIA' A
#
# COMPACT_ATOMS: atom_id res chain seq x y z
N VAL A 1 1.97 -7.38 23.30
CA VAL A 1 1.67 -8.69 23.94
C VAL A 1 0.24 -9.05 23.61
N HIS A 2 -0.08 -10.34 23.40
CA HIS A 2 -1.45 -10.74 23.10
C HIS A 2 -2.39 -10.40 24.29
N PRO A 3 -3.60 -9.86 24.07
CA PRO A 3 -4.43 -9.34 25.17
C PRO A 3 -4.77 -10.36 26.26
N ASN A 4 -5.07 -11.60 25.85
CA ASN A 4 -5.58 -12.65 26.74
C ASN A 4 -4.64 -13.86 26.87
N GLN A 5 -3.45 -13.84 26.24
CA GLN A 5 -2.54 -14.99 26.20
C GLN A 5 -1.14 -14.53 26.54
N ARG A 6 -0.39 -15.29 27.35
CA ARG A 6 1.00 -14.97 27.73
C ARG A 6 1.99 -15.30 26.60
N ARG A 7 1.82 -14.65 25.46
CA ARG A 7 2.69 -14.76 24.28
C ARG A 7 2.78 -13.43 23.52
N LEU A 8 3.76 -13.34 22.63
CA LEU A 8 3.84 -12.28 21.63
C LEU A 8 2.77 -12.46 20.55
N LEU A 9 2.54 -11.39 19.78
CA LEU A 9 1.66 -11.46 18.62
C LEU A 9 2.28 -12.38 17.56
N THR A 10 1.44 -13.15 16.89
CA THR A 10 1.85 -13.97 15.74
C THR A 10 2.09 -13.10 14.51
N VAL A 11 2.78 -13.67 13.52
CA VAL A 11 2.95 -13.05 12.18
C VAL A 11 1.60 -12.61 11.62
N ARG A 12 0.55 -13.44 11.74
CA ARG A 12 -0.77 -13.14 11.21
C ARG A 12 -1.49 -12.03 11.96
N GLU A 13 -1.34 -11.96 13.28
CA GLU A 13 -1.92 -10.88 14.10
C GLU A 13 -1.28 -9.53 13.75
N CYS A 14 0.04 -9.49 13.59
CA CYS A 14 0.75 -8.30 13.12
C CYS A 14 0.34 -7.91 11.69
N ALA A 15 0.18 -8.88 10.78
CA ALA A 15 -0.25 -8.62 9.41
C ALA A 15 -1.65 -8.00 9.34
N ARG A 16 -2.60 -8.51 10.15
CA ARG A 16 -3.94 -7.94 10.27
C ARG A 16 -3.93 -6.52 10.82
N ALA A 17 -3.09 -6.25 11.82
CA ALA A 17 -2.92 -4.92 12.38
C ALA A 17 -2.40 -3.91 11.34
N GLN A 18 -1.54 -4.36 10.42
CA GLN A 18 -1.08 -3.57 9.26
C GLN A 18 -2.11 -3.47 8.11
N GLY A 19 -3.22 -4.20 8.17
CA GLY A 19 -4.24 -4.18 7.12
C GLY A 19 -3.93 -5.08 5.92
N PHE A 20 -3.04 -6.06 6.06
CA PHE A 20 -2.83 -7.07 5.02
C PHE A 20 -4.03 -8.01 4.93
N PRO A 21 -4.43 -8.42 3.70
CA PRO A 21 -5.41 -9.48 3.52
C PRO A 21 -4.94 -10.78 4.19
N ASP A 22 -5.87 -11.53 4.78
CA ASP A 22 -5.57 -12.80 5.47
C ASP A 22 -4.90 -13.85 4.57
N LYS A 23 -5.18 -13.79 3.26
CA LYS A 23 -4.58 -14.68 2.26
C LYS A 23 -3.20 -14.22 1.75
N PHE A 24 -2.70 -13.07 2.22
CA PHE A 24 -1.37 -12.60 1.85
C PHE A 24 -0.31 -13.48 2.51
N ILE A 25 0.62 -13.99 1.69
CA ILE A 25 1.69 -14.90 2.12
C ILE A 25 2.98 -14.11 2.28
N PHE A 26 3.60 -14.24 3.46
CA PHE A 26 4.95 -13.73 3.72
C PHE A 26 5.92 -14.90 3.57
N TYR A 27 6.99 -14.69 2.80
CA TYR A 27 8.03 -15.70 2.57
C TYR A 27 9.27 -15.33 3.36
N SER A 28 9.95 -16.30 3.93
CA SER A 28 11.26 -16.12 4.55
C SER A 28 12.12 -17.35 4.30
N ASP A 29 13.44 -17.16 4.26
CA ASP A 29 14.36 -18.28 4.20
C ASP A 29 14.24 -19.11 5.49
N ARG A 30 14.15 -20.43 5.33
CA ARG A 30 14.01 -21.40 6.44
C ARG A 30 12.81 -21.16 7.37
N ASP A 31 11.75 -20.50 6.88
CA ASP A 31 10.53 -20.22 7.67
C ASP A 31 10.78 -19.40 8.96
N ASP A 32 11.80 -18.51 8.96
CA ASP A 32 12.08 -17.63 10.10
C ASP A 32 10.98 -16.57 10.31
N THR A 33 10.19 -16.79 11.35
CA THR A 33 9.15 -15.85 11.80
C THR A 33 9.68 -14.43 12.06
N LYS A 34 10.93 -14.22 12.50
CA LYS A 34 11.48 -12.89 12.76
C LYS A 34 11.59 -12.06 11.48
N ASP A 35 11.98 -12.69 10.39
CA ASP A 35 12.08 -12.03 9.08
C ASP A 35 10.70 -11.64 8.56
N MET A 36 9.69 -12.49 8.74
CA MET A 36 8.30 -12.15 8.41
C MET A 36 7.79 -10.98 9.26
N HIS A 37 8.08 -10.95 10.56
CA HIS A 37 7.75 -9.80 11.42
C HIS A 37 8.43 -8.52 10.94
N ARG A 38 9.70 -8.59 10.50
CA ARG A 38 10.42 -7.44 9.93
C ARG A 38 9.79 -6.97 8.62
N GLN A 39 9.39 -7.89 7.74
CA GLN A 39 8.67 -7.56 6.50
C GLN A 39 7.37 -6.82 6.79
N ILE A 40 6.58 -7.31 7.74
CA ILE A 40 5.32 -6.66 8.14
C ILE A 40 5.57 -5.30 8.79
N GLY A 41 6.53 -5.21 9.71
CA GLY A 41 6.83 -3.99 10.46
C GLY A 41 7.37 -2.86 9.58
N ASN A 42 8.16 -3.20 8.56
CA ASN A 42 8.75 -2.22 7.64
C ASN A 42 7.84 -1.88 6.44
N ALA A 43 6.77 -2.64 6.21
CA ALA A 43 5.88 -2.40 5.08
C ALA A 43 5.00 -1.17 5.29
N VAL A 44 4.58 -0.55 4.18
CA VAL A 44 3.53 0.46 4.17
C VAL A 44 2.16 -0.26 4.33
N PRO A 45 1.28 0.19 5.23
CA PRO A 45 -0.05 -0.38 5.38
C PRO A 45 -0.83 -0.38 4.03
N PRO A 46 -1.40 -1.51 3.56
CA PRO A 46 -2.06 -1.58 2.27
C PRO A 46 -3.22 -0.59 2.08
N LEU A 47 -3.98 -0.31 3.14
CA LEU A 47 -5.07 0.66 3.09
C LEU A 47 -4.57 2.10 2.88
N LEU A 48 -3.42 2.44 3.48
CA LEU A 48 -2.78 3.74 3.27
C LEU A 48 -2.28 3.85 1.83
N ALA A 49 -1.60 2.81 1.33
CA ALA A 49 -1.14 2.76 -0.06
C ALA A 49 -2.31 2.87 -1.05
N TYR A 50 -3.44 2.22 -0.78
CA TYR A 50 -4.65 2.30 -1.60
C TYR A 50 -5.21 3.73 -1.65
N ALA A 51 -5.38 4.37 -0.50
CA ALA A 51 -5.89 5.74 -0.42
C ALA A 51 -4.98 6.73 -1.17
N LEU A 52 -3.65 6.61 -0.97
CA LEU A 52 -2.68 7.44 -1.68
C LEU A 52 -2.72 7.19 -3.20
N GLY A 53 -2.81 5.94 -3.62
CA GLY A 53 -2.89 5.54 -5.02
C GLY A 53 -4.10 6.15 -5.73
N ARG A 54 -5.28 6.18 -5.07
CA ARG A 54 -6.49 6.83 -5.60
C ARG A 54 -6.26 8.32 -5.88
N LEU A 55 -5.72 9.05 -4.90
CA LEU A 55 -5.44 10.48 -5.04
C LEU A 55 -4.39 10.77 -6.13
N LEU A 56 -3.39 9.91 -6.24
CA LEU A 56 -2.36 10.03 -7.27
C LEU A 56 -2.97 9.85 -8.67
N VAL A 57 -3.79 8.82 -8.86
CA VAL A 57 -4.48 8.55 -10.12
C VAL A 57 -5.34 9.74 -10.54
N ASP A 58 -6.15 10.27 -9.62
CA ASP A 58 -7.01 11.43 -9.90
C ASP A 58 -6.18 12.67 -10.30
N SER A 59 -5.07 12.90 -9.60
CA SER A 59 -4.16 14.02 -9.87
C SER A 59 -3.49 13.89 -11.25
N VAL A 60 -3.04 12.68 -11.61
CA VAL A 60 -2.42 12.41 -12.91
C VAL A 60 -3.45 12.57 -14.04
N PHE A 61 -4.67 12.07 -13.88
CA PHE A 61 -5.73 12.24 -14.86
C PHE A 61 -6.10 13.72 -15.06
N LYS A 62 -6.23 14.48 -13.97
CA LYS A 62 -6.49 15.92 -14.04
C LYS A 62 -5.40 16.66 -14.84
N LYS A 63 -4.12 16.41 -14.51
CA LYS A 63 -2.97 17.02 -15.21
C LYS A 63 -2.95 16.64 -16.70
N HIS A 64 -3.28 15.39 -17.04
CA HIS A 64 -3.38 14.93 -18.43
C HIS A 64 -4.46 15.68 -19.22
N MET A 65 -5.63 15.89 -18.62
CA MET A 65 -6.72 16.63 -19.25
C MET A 65 -6.39 18.11 -19.44
N GLU A 66 -5.74 18.74 -18.46
CA GLU A 66 -5.25 20.12 -18.56
C GLU A 66 -4.25 20.27 -19.72
N ASN A 67 -3.28 19.35 -19.82
CA ASN A 67 -2.29 19.33 -20.91
C ASN A 67 -2.93 19.17 -22.30
N LYS A 68 -3.97 18.35 -22.44
CA LYS A 68 -4.71 18.20 -23.71
C LYS A 68 -5.42 19.48 -24.11
N LYS A 69 -6.06 20.19 -23.16
CA LYS A 69 -6.73 21.48 -23.43
C LYS A 69 -5.74 22.54 -23.89
N SER A 70 -4.55 22.61 -23.29
CA SER A 70 -3.50 23.56 -23.69
C SER A 70 -2.99 23.30 -25.11
N LYS A 71 -2.85 22.04 -25.53
CA LYS A 71 -2.46 21.67 -26.91
C LYS A 71 -3.56 21.95 -27.94
N GLY A 72 -4.84 21.77 -27.57
CA GLY A 72 -5.97 22.05 -28.46
C GLY A 72 -6.16 23.54 -28.76
N LYS A 73 -5.90 24.42 -27.78
CA LYS A 73 -5.96 25.88 -27.96
C LYS A 73 -4.89 26.39 -28.92
N GLY A 74 -3.65 25.87 -28.86
CA GLY A 74 -2.57 26.27 -29.77
C GLY A 74 -2.81 25.90 -31.25
N LYS A 75 -3.73 24.96 -31.52
CA LYS A 75 -4.05 24.49 -32.88
C LYS A 75 -5.16 25.30 -33.56
N LEU A 76 -5.89 26.14 -32.82
CA LEU A 76 -6.99 26.97 -33.33
C LEU A 76 -6.53 28.39 -33.70
N ILE A 77 -5.28 28.75 -33.38
CA ILE A 77 -4.68 30.07 -33.60
C ILE A 77 -3.60 30.05 -34.70
N ALA A 78 -3.48 28.95 -35.45
CA ALA A 78 -2.56 28.80 -36.58
C ALA A 78 -3.34 28.57 -37.87
#